data_AF-A0A7I4B5D2-F1
#
_entry.id   AF-A0A7I4B5D2-F1
#
_cell.length_a   1.000
_cell.length_b   1.000
_cell.length_c   1.000
_cell.angle_alpha   90.00
_cell.angle_beta   90.00
_cell.angle_gamma   90.00
#
_symmetry.space_group_name_H-M   'P 1'
#
loop_
_entity.id
_entity.type
_entity.pdbx_description
1 polymer ?
#
loop_
_entity_poly.entity_id
_entity_poly.type
_entity_poly.pdbx_seq_one_letter_code
_entity_poly.pdbx_strand_id
1 'polypeptide(L)'
;MLLIHVCTFSLAVSKRSLTIVAAKATKEPETTVNSTVNDSSAAIEDALKSVQEAWEKTDDKVAIAGLGLAGLVAIWAAAGLINAIDKLPLIPDVFELVGIVFSGWFVYRYLLFKPDREELLKIIDETKSKITGQ
;
A
#
# COMPACT_ATOMS: atom_id res chain seq x y z
N MET A 1 22.63 -3.50 31.17
CA MET A 1 22.87 -2.04 31.14
C MET A 1 22.25 -1.43 29.87
N LEU A 2 20.93 -1.55 29.70
CA LEU A 2 20.17 -0.89 28.62
C LEU A 2 18.74 -0.53 29.06
N LEU A 3 18.42 -0.71 30.35
CA LEU A 3 17.08 -0.46 30.93
C LEU A 3 16.96 0.89 31.66
N ILE A 4 18.04 1.68 31.74
CA ILE A 4 18.06 2.95 32.50
C ILE A 4 17.78 4.16 31.58
N HIS A 5 17.92 4.02 30.26
CA HIS A 5 17.77 5.12 29.30
C HIS A 5 16.33 5.37 28.83
N VAL A 6 15.38 4.47 29.10
CA VAL A 6 13.98 4.65 28.67
C VAL A 6 13.18 5.45 29.71
N CYS A 7 13.58 5.43 30.98
CA CYS A 7 12.89 6.15 32.07
C CYS A 7 13.13 7.67 32.08
N THR A 8 14.13 8.19 31.37
CA THR A 8 14.45 9.63 31.42
C THR A 8 13.67 10.45 30.39
N PHE A 9 13.06 9.82 29.38
CA PHE A 9 12.30 10.53 28.35
C PHE A 9 10.86 10.88 28.79
N SER A 10 10.36 10.27 29.87
CA SER A 10 8.98 10.45 30.35
C SER A 10 8.77 11.68 31.25
N LEU A 11 9.80 12.49 31.53
CA LEU A 11 9.72 13.62 32.47
C LEU A 11 9.78 15.02 31.83
N ALA A 12 9.69 15.11 30.49
CA ALA A 12 9.69 16.38 29.76
C ALA A 12 8.29 16.89 29.37
N VAL A 13 7.21 16.30 29.92
CA VAL A 13 5.85 16.83 29.87
C VAL A 13 5.52 17.48 31.20
N SER A 14 6.11 18.64 31.48
CA SER A 14 5.58 19.51 32.53
C SER A 14 6.18 20.91 32.44
N LYS A 15 5.30 21.91 32.54
CA LYS A 15 5.59 23.32 32.83
C LYS A 15 6.00 24.19 31.64
N ARG A 16 4.98 24.69 30.92
CA ARG A 16 4.89 26.09 30.47
C ARG A 16 3.42 26.45 30.26
N SER A 17 2.75 26.67 31.39
CA SER A 17 1.56 27.53 31.47
C SER A 17 2.04 28.96 31.40
N LEU A 18 1.58 29.73 30.42
CA LEU A 18 1.54 31.20 30.28
C LEU A 18 1.13 31.43 28.80
N THR A 19 0.20 32.24 28.34
CA THR A 19 -0.89 33.07 28.86
C THR A 19 -1.66 33.46 27.60
N ILE A 20 -2.94 33.10 27.53
CA ILE A 20 -4.07 33.88 27.01
C ILE A 20 -3.77 34.86 25.85
N VAL A 21 -4.16 34.50 24.62
CA VAL A 21 -4.70 35.45 23.63
C VAL A 21 -5.82 34.74 22.86
N ALA A 22 -7.02 35.28 22.97
CA ALA A 22 -8.19 34.86 22.21
C ALA A 22 -8.02 35.25 20.74
N ALA A 23 -8.07 34.25 19.84
CA ALA A 23 -8.21 34.46 18.40
C ALA A 23 -9.21 33.46 17.82
N LYS A 24 -10.48 33.91 17.79
CA LYS A 24 -11.48 33.76 16.71
C LYS A 24 -11.22 32.67 15.64
N ALA A 25 -12.08 31.65 15.67
CA ALA A 25 -12.60 30.84 14.55
C ALA A 25 -11.78 30.78 13.24
N THR A 26 -11.07 29.66 13.06
CA THR A 26 -10.89 29.04 11.75
C THR A 26 -11.11 27.54 11.92
N LYS A 27 -12.12 27.05 11.23
CA LYS A 27 -12.51 25.64 11.13
C LYS A 27 -11.45 24.95 10.26
N GLU A 28 -10.42 24.40 10.88
CA GLU A 28 -9.50 23.46 10.22
C GLU A 28 -10.01 22.03 10.48
N PRO A 29 -10.04 21.16 9.46
CA PRO A 29 -10.39 19.75 9.64
C PRO A 29 -9.30 19.06 10.45
N GLU A 30 -9.53 19.01 11.76
CA GLU A 30 -8.86 18.13 12.67
C GLU A 30 -8.94 16.69 12.15
N THR A 31 -7.77 16.21 11.74
CA THR A 31 -7.51 14.81 11.40
C THR A 31 -7.78 13.98 12.65
N THR A 32 -9.03 13.54 12.81
CA THR A 32 -9.42 12.51 13.77
C THR A 32 -9.27 11.16 13.09
N VAL A 33 -8.04 10.65 12.98
CA VAL A 33 -7.79 9.23 12.70
C VAL A 33 -7.86 8.49 14.03
N ASN A 34 -9.05 8.49 14.64
CA ASN A 34 -9.34 7.80 15.89
C ASN A 34 -10.47 6.77 15.72
N SER A 35 -10.71 6.28 14.49
CA SER A 35 -11.84 5.38 14.23
C SER A 35 -11.59 4.38 13.07
N THR A 36 -10.60 3.49 13.18
CA THR A 36 -10.54 2.24 12.37
C THR A 36 -9.80 1.08 13.05
N VAL A 37 -9.59 1.13 14.37
CA VAL A 37 -8.93 0.01 15.08
C VAL A 37 -9.92 -1.12 15.38
N ASN A 38 -11.22 -0.83 15.50
CA ASN A 38 -12.22 -1.80 15.93
C ASN A 38 -12.64 -2.79 14.82
N ASP A 39 -12.84 -2.35 13.58
CA ASP A 39 -13.21 -3.22 12.46
C ASP A 39 -12.02 -4.03 11.91
N SER A 40 -10.82 -3.43 11.93
CA SER A 40 -9.59 -4.10 11.49
C SER A 40 -9.19 -5.22 12.44
N SER A 41 -9.38 -5.02 13.75
CA SER A 41 -9.10 -6.07 14.74
C SER A 41 -9.99 -7.29 14.51
N ALA A 42 -11.28 -7.11 14.24
CA ALA A 42 -12.20 -8.22 13.97
C ALA A 42 -11.82 -8.99 12.69
N ALA A 43 -11.46 -8.29 11.62
CA ALA A 43 -11.04 -8.92 10.36
C ALA A 43 -9.71 -9.68 10.51
N ILE A 44 -8.77 -9.16 11.30
CA ILE A 44 -7.49 -9.83 11.57
C ILE A 44 -7.71 -11.06 12.46
N GLU A 45 -8.60 -10.99 13.45
CA GLU A 45 -8.97 -12.14 14.29
C GLU A 45 -9.60 -13.28 13.47
N ASP A 46 -10.48 -12.97 12.51
CA ASP A 46 -11.07 -14.00 11.64
C ASP A 46 -10.05 -14.56 10.63
N ALA A 47 -9.15 -13.73 10.10
CA ALA A 47 -8.04 -14.21 9.27
C ALA A 47 -7.06 -15.11 10.07
N LEU A 48 -6.78 -14.76 11.34
CA LEU A 48 -5.94 -15.55 12.24
C LEU A 48 -6.59 -16.90 12.56
N LYS A 49 -7.90 -16.95 12.81
CA LYS A 49 -8.63 -18.22 13.01
C LYS A 49 -8.56 -19.11 11.78
N SER A 50 -8.74 -18.55 10.58
CA SER A 50 -8.65 -19.31 9.33
C SER A 50 -7.25 -19.89 9.11
N VAL A 51 -6.21 -19.10 9.39
CA VAL A 51 -4.81 -19.57 9.35
C VAL A 51 -4.57 -20.65 10.40
N GLN A 52 -5.13 -20.51 11.61
CA GLN A 52 -5.00 -21.49 12.69
C GLN A 52 -5.69 -22.81 12.37
N GLU A 53 -6.91 -22.78 11.80
CA GLU A 53 -7.62 -23.97 11.33
C GLU A 53 -6.84 -24.68 10.21
N ALA A 54 -6.26 -23.92 9.28
CA ALA A 54 -5.39 -24.47 8.23
C ALA A 54 -4.07 -25.06 8.79
N TRP A 55 -3.56 -24.48 9.87
CA TRP A 55 -2.38 -24.97 10.60
C TRP A 55 -2.63 -26.26 11.39
N GLU A 56 -3.85 -26.44 11.90
CA GLU A 56 -4.22 -27.68 12.60
C GLU A 56 -4.56 -28.82 11.63
N LYS A 57 -5.07 -28.50 10.43
CA LYS A 57 -5.41 -29.51 9.41
C LYS A 57 -4.19 -30.12 8.71
N THR A 58 -3.01 -29.50 8.80
CA THR A 58 -1.83 -29.94 8.06
C THR A 58 -0.88 -30.73 8.96
N ASP A 59 -0.50 -31.94 8.52
CA ASP A 59 0.38 -32.85 9.28
C ASP A 59 1.83 -32.33 9.38
N ASP A 60 2.33 -31.65 8.33
CA ASP A 60 3.71 -31.14 8.25
C ASP A 60 3.84 -29.68 8.72
N LYS A 61 3.67 -29.46 10.04
CA LYS A 61 3.77 -28.15 10.69
C LYS A 61 5.13 -27.45 10.47
N VAL A 62 6.21 -28.21 10.34
CA VAL A 62 7.58 -27.66 10.11
C VAL A 62 7.72 -27.06 8.71
N ALA A 63 7.08 -27.65 7.70
CA ALA A 63 7.12 -27.13 6.33
C ALA A 63 6.36 -25.79 6.22
N ILE A 64 5.19 -25.70 6.86
CA ILE A 64 4.43 -24.44 6.93
C ILE A 64 5.16 -23.39 7.76
N ALA A 65 5.80 -23.77 8.87
CA ALA A 65 6.64 -22.84 9.65
C ALA A 65 7.76 -22.25 8.78
N GLY A 66 8.47 -23.10 8.03
CA GLY A 66 9.51 -22.68 7.10
C GLY A 66 8.99 -21.76 6.00
N LEU A 67 7.81 -22.07 5.43
CA LEU A 67 7.15 -21.24 4.43
C LEU A 67 6.71 -19.88 5.00
N GLY A 68 6.23 -19.85 6.25
CA GLY A 68 5.87 -18.61 6.94
C GLY A 68 7.08 -17.71 7.16
N LEU A 69 8.21 -18.28 7.59
CA LEU A 69 9.47 -17.55 7.73
C LEU A 69 10.00 -17.06 6.36
N ALA A 70 9.94 -17.91 5.33
CA ALA A 70 10.32 -17.51 3.97
C ALA A 70 9.42 -16.39 3.44
N GLY A 71 8.11 -16.46 3.71
CA GLY A 71 7.16 -15.40 3.38
C GLY A 71 7.47 -14.09 4.10
N LEU A 72 7.81 -14.15 5.40
CA LEU A 72 8.19 -12.96 6.16
C LEU A 72 9.50 -12.34 5.63
N VAL A 73 10.50 -13.16 5.33
CA VAL A 73 11.76 -12.71 4.72
C VAL A 73 11.51 -12.12 3.33
N ALA A 74 10.62 -12.72 2.53
CA ALA A 74 10.25 -12.20 1.22
C ALA A 74 9.56 -10.83 1.32
N ILE A 75 8.63 -10.66 2.27
CA ILE A 75 7.98 -9.37 2.54
C ILE A 75 9.00 -8.33 3.01
N TRP A 76 9.91 -8.71 3.91
CA TRP A 76 10.99 -7.83 4.40
C TRP A 76 11.94 -7.42 3.27
N ALA A 77 12.36 -8.38 2.43
CA ALA A 77 13.22 -8.15 1.29
C ALA A 77 12.54 -7.27 0.24
N ALA A 78 11.27 -7.52 -0.06
CA ALA A 78 10.47 -6.67 -0.94
C ALA A 78 10.39 -5.24 -0.37
N ALA A 79 10.02 -5.07 0.89
CA ALA A 79 9.98 -3.75 1.53
C ALA A 79 11.34 -3.04 1.51
N GLY A 80 12.44 -3.77 1.68
CA GLY A 80 13.80 -3.26 1.54
C GLY A 80 14.13 -2.83 0.10
N LEU A 81 13.67 -3.59 -0.89
CA LEU A 81 13.81 -3.27 -2.30
C LEU A 81 13.01 -2.01 -2.69
N ILE A 82 11.74 -1.90 -2.26
CA ILE A 82 10.93 -0.68 -2.47
C ILE A 82 11.64 0.52 -1.82
N ASN A 83 12.10 0.40 -0.57
CA ASN A 83 12.84 1.49 0.08
C ASN A 83 14.14 1.86 -0.66
N ALA A 84 14.86 0.88 -1.22
CA ALA A 84 16.06 1.15 -2.01
C ALA A 84 15.73 1.86 -3.33
N ILE A 85 14.59 1.52 -3.94
CA ILE A 85 14.05 2.11 -5.17
C ILE A 85 13.52 3.54 -4.92
N ASP A 86 12.80 3.78 -3.84
CA ASP A 86 12.29 5.10 -3.45
C ASP A 86 13.42 6.09 -3.11
N LYS A 87 14.60 5.58 -2.77
CA LYS A 87 15.82 6.39 -2.57
C LYS A 87 16.46 6.83 -3.89
N LEU A 88 16.05 6.28 -5.03
CA LEU A 88 16.45 6.76 -6.34
C LEU A 88 15.45 7.82 -6.82
N PRO A 89 15.82 9.10 -6.84
CA PRO A 89 14.92 10.19 -7.24
C PRO A 89 14.54 10.19 -8.72
N LEU A 90 14.87 9.14 -9.48
CA LEU A 90 14.64 9.05 -10.92
C LEU A 90 13.43 8.18 -11.29
N ILE A 91 13.07 7.20 -10.45
CA ILE A 91 12.00 6.26 -10.77
C ILE A 91 10.61 6.93 -10.83
N PRO A 92 10.24 7.84 -9.89
CA PRO A 92 8.95 8.54 -9.98
C PRO A 92 8.84 9.34 -11.29
N ASP A 93 9.86 10.12 -11.60
CA ASP A 93 9.90 10.99 -12.78
C ASP A 93 9.94 10.19 -14.09
N VAL A 94 10.64 9.06 -14.11
CA VAL A 94 10.69 8.18 -15.30
C VAL A 94 9.36 7.48 -15.51
N PHE A 95 8.70 6.98 -14.46
CA PHE A 95 7.38 6.37 -14.60
C PHE A 95 6.32 7.39 -15.04
N GLU A 96 6.40 8.63 -14.56
CA GLU A 96 5.55 9.74 -15.01
C GLU A 96 5.80 10.06 -16.50
N LEU A 97 7.06 10.21 -16.90
CA LEU A 97 7.42 10.46 -18.30
C LEU A 97 6.99 9.31 -19.20
N VAL A 98 7.22 8.06 -18.79
CA VAL A 98 6.76 6.87 -19.51
C VAL A 98 5.24 6.87 -19.65
N GLY A 99 4.51 7.23 -18.60
CA GLY A 99 3.05 7.37 -18.64
C GLY A 99 2.58 8.41 -19.65
N ILE A 100 3.21 9.59 -19.66
CA ILE A 100 2.89 10.67 -20.62
C ILE A 100 3.28 10.28 -22.05
N VAL A 101 4.48 9.74 -22.26
CA VAL A 101 4.95 9.31 -23.58
C VAL A 101 4.07 8.21 -24.13
N PHE A 102 3.75 7.20 -23.31
CA PHE A 102 2.87 6.11 -23.72
C PHE A 102 1.45 6.60 -24.02
N SER A 103 0.89 7.46 -23.16
CA SER A 103 -0.45 8.04 -23.38
C SER A 103 -0.48 8.90 -24.64
N GLY A 104 0.52 9.76 -24.85
CA GLY A 104 0.64 10.58 -26.05
C GLY A 104 0.79 9.75 -27.31
N TRP A 105 1.65 8.71 -27.29
CA TRP A 105 1.81 7.76 -28.38
C TRP A 105 0.50 7.01 -28.67
N PHE A 106 -0.19 6.52 -27.66
CA PHE A 106 -1.44 5.78 -27.80
C PHE A 106 -2.54 6.66 -28.43
N VAL A 107 -2.71 7.88 -27.92
CA VAL A 107 -3.68 8.83 -28.46
C VAL A 107 -3.35 9.19 -29.91
N TYR A 108 -2.07 9.46 -30.21
CA TYR A 108 -1.62 9.77 -31.56
C TYR A 108 -1.80 8.59 -32.53
N ARG A 109 -1.42 7.38 -32.12
CA ARG A 109 -1.41 6.19 -32.96
C ARG A 109 -2.79 5.58 -33.16
N TYR A 110 -3.72 5.73 -32.21
CA TYR A 110 -4.97 4.98 -32.25
C TYR A 110 -6.27 5.81 -32.17
N LEU A 111 -6.25 7.03 -31.61
CA LEU A 111 -7.46 7.85 -31.49
C LEU A 111 -7.59 8.89 -32.62
N LEU A 112 -6.47 9.37 -33.16
CA LEU A 112 -6.45 10.43 -34.18
C LEU A 112 -6.76 9.93 -35.60
N PHE A 113 -6.37 8.69 -35.92
CA PHE A 113 -6.45 8.16 -37.27
C PHE A 113 -7.64 7.22 -37.45
N LYS A 114 -8.31 7.40 -38.60
CA LYS A 114 -9.49 6.63 -38.97
C LYS A 114 -9.30 5.11 -39.03
N PRO A 115 -8.26 4.57 -39.67
CA PRO A 115 -8.05 3.12 -39.70
C PRO A 115 -7.73 2.55 -38.31
N ASP A 116 -7.01 3.30 -37.48
CA ASP A 116 -6.46 2.77 -36.23
C ASP A 116 -7.52 2.62 -35.11
N ARG A 117 -8.56 3.45 -35.13
CA ARG A 117 -9.72 3.27 -34.23
C ARG A 117 -10.52 2.00 -34.56
N GLU A 118 -10.55 1.56 -35.81
CA GLU A 118 -11.27 0.35 -36.22
C GLU A 118 -10.47 -0.90 -35.84
N GLU A 119 -9.14 -0.82 -35.93
CA GLU A 119 -8.23 -1.84 -35.42
C GLU A 119 -8.34 -2.00 -33.90
N LEU A 120 -8.38 -0.91 -33.13
CA LEU A 120 -8.59 -0.96 -31.68
C LEU A 120 -9.89 -1.66 -31.29
N LEU A 121 -11.01 -1.27 -31.92
CA LEU A 121 -12.32 -1.84 -31.61
C LEU A 121 -12.34 -3.34 -31.90
N LYS A 122 -11.73 -3.75 -33.01
CA LYS A 122 -11.56 -5.16 -33.35
C LYS A 122 -10.75 -5.91 -32.30
N ILE A 123 -9.64 -5.36 -31.84
CA ILE A 123 -8.79 -5.97 -30.79
C ILE A 123 -9.57 -6.10 -29.47
N ILE A 124 -10.36 -5.09 -29.11
CA ILE A 124 -11.20 -5.11 -27.90
C ILE A 124 -12.28 -6.19 -28.02
N ASP A 125 -12.97 -6.28 -29.16
CA ASP A 125 -14.01 -7.28 -29.40
C ASP A 125 -13.45 -8.71 -29.41
N GLU A 126 -12.31 -8.93 -30.07
CA GLU A 126 -11.60 -10.22 -30.05
C GLU A 126 -11.16 -10.59 -28.63
N THR A 127 -10.62 -9.63 -27.87
CA THR A 127 -10.18 -9.87 -26.49
C THR A 127 -11.36 -10.19 -25.58
N LYS A 128 -12.47 -9.45 -25.71
CA LYS A 128 -13.70 -9.68 -24.96
C LYS A 128 -14.30 -11.05 -25.29
N SER A 129 -14.39 -11.38 -26.57
CA SER A 129 -14.85 -12.70 -27.05
C SER A 129 -14.01 -13.82 -26.44
N LYS A 130 -12.68 -13.68 -26.50
CA LYS A 130 -11.72 -14.68 -25.98
C LYS A 130 -11.82 -14.90 -24.46
N ILE A 131 -12.16 -13.88 -23.68
CA ILE A 131 -12.30 -13.98 -22.22
C ILE A 131 -13.68 -14.51 -21.83
N THR A 132 -14.72 -14.12 -22.58
CA THR A 132 -16.12 -14.46 -22.25
C THR A 132 -16.59 -15.76 -22.92
N GLY A 133 -15.82 -16.30 -23.88
CA GLY A 133 -16.12 -17.54 -24.59
C GLY A 133 -17.30 -17.46 -25.57
N GLN A 134 -17.70 -16.24 -25.97
CA GLN A 134 -18.70 -15.98 -27.01
C GLN A 134 -18.02 -15.47 -28.27
#